data_AF-A0A8R2JX57-F1
#
_entry.id   AF-A0A8R2JX57-F1
#
_cell.length_a   1.000
_cell.length_b   1.000
_cell.length_c   1.000
_cell.angle_alpha   90.00
_cell.angle_beta   90.00
_cell.angle_gamma   90.00
#
_symmetry.space_group_name_H-M   'P 1'
#
loop_
_entity.id
_entity.type
_entity.pdbx_description
1 polymer ?
#
loop_
_entity_poly.entity_id
_entity_poly.type
_entity_poly.pdbx_seq_one_letter_code
_entity_poly.pdbx_strand_id
1 'polypeptide(L)'
;MSRNCFVPGCREGYKSKIKINKWQGIIKTTMFKAPKDLLLLEKWVKAIPRADRELRPGIDSVFIRNKLINITCTSVTCIEDITKVLKIVDDFVMCPGTGIDNCPKSDQCCEHINLISLNQVRNPRCTECAKKRKYFMDTQRVFLEQINEKPTTKPVLKNVLRINKRLNIKVTNLQAKVGLLKQQCAEASAKSIEEAIIEMPENQQEAVRACFAAAKKHNVKGNRYTINWIYECLLIRIKSKKVYEHLRSKNILTLPCVDTLQKYIQKMSSQYGFQQATFDILKKKSSTMKPEEKRGTLLLDEMKLSESVSS
;
A
#
# COMPACT_ATOMS: atom_id res chain seq x y z
N MET A 1 16.16 -13.38 -21.30
CA MET A 1 16.19 -14.20 -20.06
C MET A 1 14.94 -13.92 -19.22
N SER A 2 14.32 -14.94 -18.62
CA SER A 2 13.14 -14.77 -17.75
C SER A 2 13.50 -13.96 -16.49
N ARG A 3 12.67 -12.99 -16.09
CA ARG A 3 12.90 -12.14 -14.90
C ARG A 3 12.48 -12.80 -13.58
N ASN A 4 12.45 -14.12 -13.52
CA ASN A 4 12.00 -14.88 -12.36
C ASN A 4 13.21 -15.36 -11.55
N CYS A 5 13.05 -15.50 -10.23
CA CYS A 5 14.11 -16.01 -9.37
C CYS A 5 14.47 -17.46 -9.76
N PHE A 6 15.76 -17.79 -9.69
CA PHE A 6 16.27 -19.13 -10.03
C PHE A 6 16.11 -20.12 -8.86
N VAL A 7 15.95 -19.64 -7.63
CA VAL A 7 15.88 -20.45 -6.41
C VAL A 7 14.60 -21.31 -6.39
N PRO A 8 14.69 -22.64 -6.14
CA PRO A 8 13.53 -23.51 -5.98
C PRO A 8 12.52 -22.98 -4.95
N GLY A 9 11.23 -23.03 -5.29
CA GLY A 9 10.16 -22.57 -4.41
C GLY A 9 9.99 -21.04 -4.29
N CYS A 10 10.95 -20.25 -4.77
CA CYS A 10 10.84 -18.79 -4.77
C CYS A 10 9.90 -18.31 -5.88
N ARG A 11 8.86 -17.56 -5.50
CA ARG A 11 7.89 -16.97 -6.45
C ARG A 11 8.22 -15.52 -6.82
N GLU A 12 9.39 -15.01 -6.43
CA GLU A 12 9.78 -13.64 -6.72
C GLU A 12 10.06 -13.46 -8.22
N GLY A 13 9.55 -12.36 -8.79
CA GLY A 13 9.58 -12.10 -10.24
C GLY A 13 8.43 -12.74 -11.03
N TYR A 14 7.61 -13.62 -10.44
CA TYR A 14 6.37 -14.10 -11.09
C TYR A 14 5.33 -12.98 -11.14
N LYS A 15 4.59 -12.89 -12.26
CA LYS A 15 3.56 -11.84 -12.48
C LYS A 15 2.55 -11.73 -11.33
N SER A 16 2.15 -12.87 -10.75
CA SER A 16 1.22 -12.93 -9.61
C SER A 16 1.79 -12.27 -8.35
N LYS A 17 3.04 -12.57 -8.00
CA LYS A 17 3.71 -12.01 -6.81
C LYS A 17 4.05 -10.53 -6.98
N ILE A 18 4.48 -10.12 -8.18
CA ILE A 18 4.69 -8.69 -8.52
C ILE A 18 3.41 -7.87 -8.30
N LYS A 19 2.25 -8.43 -8.70
CA LYS A 19 0.96 -7.78 -8.47
C LYS A 19 0.70 -7.64 -6.97
N ILE A 20 0.81 -8.71 -6.18
CA ILE A 20 0.61 -8.67 -4.72
C ILE A 20 1.53 -7.63 -4.04
N ASN A 21 2.82 -7.63 -4.37
CA ASN A 21 3.80 -6.69 -3.79
C ASN A 21 3.45 -5.23 -4.12
N LYS A 22 2.93 -4.95 -5.33
CA LYS A 22 2.43 -3.62 -5.72
C LYS A 22 1.21 -3.19 -4.89
N TRP A 23 0.30 -4.11 -4.58
CA TRP A 23 -0.87 -3.83 -3.72
C TRP A 23 -0.47 -3.60 -2.26
N GLN A 24 0.58 -4.26 -1.79
CA GLN A 24 1.10 -4.14 -0.42
C GLN A 24 2.11 -3.01 -0.23
N GLY A 25 2.42 -2.23 -1.28
CA GLY A 25 3.37 -1.10 -1.20
C GLY A 25 4.84 -1.51 -1.01
N ILE A 26 5.19 -2.78 -1.26
CA ILE A 26 6.55 -3.29 -1.09
C ILE A 26 7.42 -2.83 -2.27
N ILE A 27 8.56 -2.20 -1.97
CA ILE A 27 9.53 -1.73 -2.97
C ILE A 27 10.04 -2.94 -3.76
N LYS A 28 10.19 -2.77 -5.09
CA LYS A 28 10.72 -3.82 -5.97
C LYS A 28 12.12 -4.23 -5.52
N THR A 29 12.28 -5.47 -5.10
CA THR A 29 13.59 -6.09 -4.85
C THR A 29 14.37 -6.18 -6.16
N THR A 30 15.60 -5.66 -6.16
CA THR A 30 16.52 -5.80 -7.30
C THR A 30 16.94 -7.26 -7.42
N MET A 31 16.73 -7.85 -8.59
CA MET A 31 17.12 -9.23 -8.87
C MET A 31 18.55 -9.26 -9.42
N PHE A 32 19.42 -10.03 -8.78
CA PHE A 32 20.81 -10.18 -9.20
C PHE A 32 20.93 -11.07 -10.45
N LYS A 33 21.89 -10.74 -11.33
CA LYS A 33 22.28 -11.62 -12.44
C LYS A 33 23.24 -12.70 -11.92
N ALA A 34 23.28 -13.84 -12.60
CA ALA A 34 24.26 -14.88 -12.30
C ALA A 34 25.69 -14.35 -12.46
N PRO A 35 26.63 -14.73 -11.56
CA PRO A 35 28.04 -14.39 -11.68
C PRO A 35 28.64 -14.75 -13.05
N LYS A 36 29.60 -13.95 -13.50
CA LYS A 36 30.37 -14.22 -14.73
C LYS A 36 31.58 -15.11 -14.48
N ASP A 37 32.18 -14.93 -13.31
CA ASP A 37 33.32 -15.73 -12.86
C ASP A 37 32.88 -17.19 -12.68
N LEU A 38 33.57 -18.10 -13.36
CA LEU A 38 33.27 -19.52 -13.39
C LEU A 38 33.39 -20.16 -12.00
N LEU A 39 34.38 -19.77 -11.20
CA LEU A 39 34.57 -20.32 -9.85
C LEU A 39 33.44 -19.88 -8.92
N LEU A 40 32.94 -18.65 -9.09
CA LEU A 40 31.81 -18.15 -8.32
C LEU A 40 30.49 -18.72 -8.81
N LEU A 41 30.35 -18.95 -10.12
CA LEU A 41 29.20 -19.61 -10.70
C LEU A 41 29.07 -21.05 -10.21
N GLU A 42 30.17 -21.81 -10.15
CA GLU A 42 30.19 -23.18 -9.59
C GLU A 42 29.71 -23.21 -8.13
N LYS A 43 30.14 -22.24 -7.32
CA LYS A 43 29.64 -22.08 -5.95
C LYS A 43 28.12 -21.87 -5.92
N TRP A 44 27.57 -21.08 -6.86
CA TRP A 44 26.13 -20.85 -6.97
C TRP A 44 25.37 -22.09 -7.45
N VAL A 45 25.92 -22.85 -8.41
CA VAL A 45 25.32 -24.10 -8.89
C VAL A 45 25.25 -25.12 -7.75
N LYS A 46 26.33 -25.23 -6.96
CA LYS A 46 26.38 -26.12 -5.80
C LYS A 46 25.38 -25.71 -4.71
N ALA A 47 25.20 -24.41 -4.48
CA ALA A 47 24.29 -23.89 -3.46
C ALA A 47 22.81 -23.93 -3.87
N ILE A 48 22.51 -23.88 -5.18
CA ILE A 48 21.14 -23.85 -5.72
C ILE A 48 20.98 -24.98 -6.75
N PRO A 49 21.01 -26.26 -6.31
CA PRO A 49 20.92 -27.39 -7.22
C PRO A 49 19.51 -27.49 -7.81
N ARG A 50 19.42 -27.72 -9.12
CA ARG A 50 18.15 -27.94 -9.83
C ARG A 50 18.31 -29.01 -10.89
N ALA A 51 17.35 -29.94 -10.94
CA ALA A 51 17.30 -30.98 -11.96
C ALA A 51 16.61 -30.50 -13.25
N ASP A 52 15.76 -29.47 -13.17
CA ASP A 52 14.95 -29.00 -14.30
C ASP A 52 15.66 -27.96 -15.19
N ARG A 53 16.64 -27.23 -14.64
CA ARG A 53 17.29 -26.09 -15.32
C ARG A 53 18.70 -25.84 -14.82
N GLU A 54 19.60 -25.54 -15.76
CA GLU A 54 20.98 -25.15 -15.50
C GLU A 54 21.15 -23.64 -15.33
N LEU A 55 22.05 -23.22 -14.43
CA LEU A 55 22.39 -21.82 -14.21
C LEU A 55 23.45 -21.37 -15.22
N ARG A 56 23.09 -20.45 -16.11
CA ARG A 56 24.01 -19.90 -17.14
C ARG A 56 24.62 -18.56 -16.68
N PRO A 57 25.89 -18.26 -17.01
CA PRO A 57 26.52 -16.98 -16.68
C PRO A 57 25.78 -15.81 -17.35
N GLY A 58 25.85 -14.63 -16.71
CA GLY A 58 25.26 -13.41 -17.26
C GLY A 58 26.02 -12.93 -18.50
N ILE A 59 25.34 -12.78 -19.64
CA ILE A 59 25.92 -12.24 -20.88
C ILE A 59 25.89 -10.71 -20.84
N ASP A 60 26.99 -10.07 -21.20
CA ASP A 60 27.02 -8.65 -21.56
C ASP A 60 26.73 -8.48 -23.05
N SER A 61 25.78 -7.61 -23.38
CA SER A 61 25.77 -6.99 -24.71
C SER A 61 26.80 -5.86 -24.70
N VAL A 62 28.02 -6.15 -25.17
CA VAL A 62 29.06 -5.14 -25.40
C VAL A 62 28.82 -4.50 -26.77
N PHE A 63 28.66 -3.18 -26.82
CA PHE A 63 28.78 -2.40 -28.05
C PHE A 63 30.27 -2.07 -28.25
N ILE A 64 30.87 -2.54 -29.33
CA ILE A 64 32.22 -2.16 -29.75
C ILE A 64 32.08 -1.24 -30.96
N ARG A 65 32.25 0.07 -30.75
CA ARG A 65 32.56 1.03 -31.82
C ARG A 65 34.06 1.26 -31.81
N ASN A 66 34.75 0.70 -32.79
CA ASN A 66 36.02 1.19 -33.33
C ASN A 66 36.21 0.48 -34.67
N LYS A 67 35.59 1.03 -35.74
CA LYS A 67 35.84 0.59 -37.11
C LYS A 67 36.96 1.46 -37.67
N LEU A 68 38.12 0.85 -37.92
CA LEU A 68 39.14 1.43 -38.78
C LEU A 68 38.58 1.53 -40.20
N ILE A 69 38.72 2.72 -40.80
CA ILE A 69 38.49 2.91 -42.23
C ILE A 69 39.66 2.22 -42.93
N ASN A 70 39.43 1.07 -43.56
CA ASN A 70 40.38 0.53 -44.53
C ASN A 70 40.29 1.39 -45.79
N ILE A 71 41.00 2.52 -45.79
CA ILE A 71 41.53 3.02 -47.04
C ILE A 71 42.56 1.96 -47.42
N THR A 72 42.35 1.25 -48.52
CA THR A 72 43.40 0.44 -49.12
C THR A 72 44.52 1.41 -49.45
N CYS A 73 45.51 1.54 -48.56
CA CYS A 73 46.71 2.30 -48.81
C CYS A 73 47.44 1.58 -49.96
N THR A 74 47.13 1.98 -51.19
CA THR A 74 48.04 1.80 -52.31
C THR A 74 49.31 2.53 -51.93
N SER A 75 50.46 1.84 -51.99
CA SER A 75 51.77 2.44 -51.76
C SER A 75 51.91 3.64 -52.69
N VAL A 76 51.90 4.84 -52.13
CA VAL A 76 52.00 6.08 -52.92
C VAL A 76 53.42 6.20 -53.42
N THR A 77 53.62 6.01 -54.72
CA THR A 77 54.94 6.10 -55.34
C THR A 77 55.10 7.36 -56.22
N CYS A 78 54.00 8.03 -56.60
CA CYS A 78 54.04 9.26 -57.39
C CYS A 78 52.93 10.26 -57.02
N ILE A 79 53.07 11.50 -57.50
CA ILE A 79 52.12 12.61 -57.26
C ILE A 79 50.76 12.34 -57.92
N GLU A 80 50.72 11.65 -59.06
CA GLU A 80 49.47 11.18 -59.69
C GLU A 80 48.64 10.27 -58.77
N ASP A 81 49.28 9.46 -57.91
CA ASP A 81 48.53 8.57 -57.01
C ASP A 81 47.86 9.37 -55.87
N ILE A 82 48.52 10.44 -55.41
CA ILE A 82 47.95 11.37 -54.43
C ILE A 82 46.73 12.08 -55.04
N THR A 83 46.82 12.55 -56.29
CA THR A 83 45.70 13.22 -56.96
C THR A 83 44.53 12.28 -57.26
N LYS A 84 44.78 10.99 -57.54
CA LYS A 84 43.71 9.97 -57.65
C LYS A 84 43.01 9.72 -56.32
N VAL A 85 43.76 9.61 -55.22
CA VAL A 85 43.18 9.44 -53.88
C VAL A 85 42.36 10.67 -53.50
N LEU A 86 42.85 11.89 -53.78
CA LEU A 86 42.12 13.13 -53.51
C LEU A 86 40.81 13.23 -54.31
N LYS A 87 40.79 12.79 -55.57
CA LYS A 87 39.55 12.71 -56.37
C LYS A 87 38.53 11.73 -55.79
N ILE A 88 38.97 10.56 -55.33
CA ILE A 88 38.08 9.58 -54.68
C ILE A 88 37.50 10.16 -53.38
N VAL A 89 38.28 10.97 -52.65
CA VAL A 89 37.82 11.64 -51.44
C VAL A 89 36.80 12.73 -51.75
N ASP A 90 37.01 13.52 -52.80
CA ASP A 90 36.06 14.55 -53.25
C ASP A 90 34.72 13.95 -53.73
N ASP A 91 34.75 12.74 -54.32
CA ASP A 91 33.56 12.05 -54.82
C ASP A 91 32.74 11.35 -53.70
N PHE A 92 33.18 11.38 -52.44
CA PHE A 92 32.43 10.78 -51.33
C PHE A 92 31.29 11.69 -50.84
N VAL A 93 30.05 11.27 -51.09
CA VAL A 93 28.87 11.89 -50.45
C VAL A 93 28.54 11.21 -49.14
N MET A 94 28.48 11.99 -48.07
CA MET A 94 28.12 11.49 -46.75
C MET A 94 26.66 11.05 -46.68
N CYS A 95 26.41 9.85 -46.17
CA CYS A 95 25.06 9.31 -45.97
C CYS A 95 24.31 10.11 -44.88
N PRO A 96 23.11 10.66 -45.17
CA PRO A 96 22.33 11.47 -44.22
C PRO A 96 21.65 10.62 -43.13
N GLY A 97 21.77 9.29 -43.19
CA GLY A 97 21.23 8.37 -42.17
C GLY A 97 19.75 8.02 -42.35
N THR A 98 19.08 7.71 -41.24
CA THR A 98 17.65 7.30 -41.22
C THR A 98 16.69 8.49 -41.22
N GLY A 99 17.13 9.69 -40.82
CA GLY A 99 16.39 10.95 -40.97
C GLY A 99 14.98 10.96 -40.33
N ILE A 100 14.83 10.26 -39.20
CA ILE A 100 13.63 10.25 -38.34
C ILE A 100 14.14 10.62 -36.94
N ASP A 101 13.53 11.62 -36.29
CA ASP A 101 13.70 12.03 -34.89
C ASP A 101 15.08 11.79 -34.27
N ASN A 102 16.07 12.65 -34.57
CA ASN A 102 17.42 12.64 -34.01
C ASN A 102 18.15 11.28 -33.98
N CYS A 103 17.66 10.26 -34.70
CA CYS A 103 18.26 8.93 -34.67
C CYS A 103 19.55 8.92 -35.49
N PRO A 104 20.68 8.52 -34.90
CA PRO A 104 21.92 8.38 -35.65
C PRO A 104 21.80 7.24 -36.67
N LYS A 105 22.70 7.26 -37.65
CA LYS A 105 22.86 6.29 -38.73
C LYS A 105 22.70 4.83 -38.24
N SER A 106 22.30 3.90 -39.12
CA SER A 106 22.28 2.47 -38.77
C SER A 106 23.63 2.01 -38.23
N ASP A 107 23.65 1.02 -37.35
CA ASP A 107 24.87 0.53 -36.70
C ASP A 107 25.88 -0.07 -37.70
N GLN A 108 25.41 -0.38 -38.91
CA GLN A 108 26.18 -0.87 -40.04
C GLN A 108 26.24 0.13 -41.22
N CYS A 109 25.99 1.42 -40.96
CA CYS A 109 26.06 2.43 -42.01
C CYS A 109 27.49 2.54 -42.56
N CYS A 110 27.61 2.59 -43.89
CA CYS A 110 28.90 2.80 -44.56
C CYS A 110 29.40 4.25 -44.47
N GLU A 111 28.61 5.17 -43.89
CA GLU A 111 28.89 6.60 -43.68
C GLU A 111 29.05 7.46 -44.94
N HIS A 112 29.60 6.91 -46.01
CA HIS A 112 29.77 7.49 -47.33
C HIS A 112 29.03 6.66 -48.38
N ILE A 113 28.70 7.29 -49.51
CA ILE A 113 27.99 6.69 -50.63
C ILE A 113 28.80 7.00 -51.88
N ASN A 114 29.10 5.97 -52.66
CA ASN A 114 29.80 6.13 -53.92
C ASN A 114 28.80 6.56 -55.00
N LEU A 115 28.94 7.78 -55.50
CA LEU A 115 28.01 8.44 -56.43
C LEU A 115 27.86 7.71 -57.78
N ILE A 116 28.82 6.85 -58.12
CA ILE A 116 28.89 6.12 -59.40
C ILE A 116 27.67 5.18 -59.59
N SER A 117 27.00 4.77 -58.52
CA SER A 117 25.94 3.73 -58.57
C SER A 117 24.51 4.23 -58.38
N LEU A 118 24.27 5.54 -58.20
CA LEU A 118 22.95 6.06 -57.86
C LEU A 118 22.53 7.21 -58.79
N ASN A 119 21.85 6.84 -59.88
CA ASN A 119 21.12 7.76 -60.74
C ASN A 119 20.23 8.70 -59.90
N GLN A 120 20.59 10.00 -59.86
CA GLN A 120 19.78 11.17 -59.47
C GLN A 120 18.62 10.94 -58.48
N VAL A 121 18.87 10.34 -57.31
CA VAL A 121 17.89 10.31 -56.21
C VAL A 121 18.16 11.49 -55.29
N ARG A 122 17.14 12.33 -55.02
CA ARG A 122 17.21 13.55 -54.16
C ARG A 122 17.70 13.31 -52.71
N ASN A 123 17.94 12.06 -52.30
CA ASN A 123 18.43 11.69 -50.98
C ASN A 123 19.12 10.31 -51.06
N PRO A 124 20.36 10.22 -51.54
CA PRO A 124 21.08 8.95 -51.57
C PRO A 124 21.31 8.50 -50.12
N ARG A 125 20.87 7.30 -49.79
CA ARG A 125 21.07 6.66 -48.49
C ARG A 125 21.72 5.31 -48.71
N CYS A 126 22.57 4.88 -47.79
CA CYS A 126 23.05 3.51 -47.82
C CYS A 126 21.88 2.53 -47.64
N THR A 127 22.04 1.33 -48.18
CA THR A 127 21.04 0.25 -48.15
C THR A 127 20.54 -0.04 -46.73
N GLU A 128 21.45 -0.05 -45.75
CA GLU A 128 21.12 -0.31 -44.35
C GLU A 128 20.33 0.83 -43.69
N CYS A 129 20.66 2.09 -43.97
CA CYS A 129 19.86 3.23 -43.50
C CYS A 129 18.49 3.30 -44.18
N ALA A 130 18.37 2.88 -45.44
CA ALA A 130 17.09 2.77 -46.14
C ALA A 130 16.19 1.68 -45.54
N LYS A 131 16.74 0.48 -45.29
CA LYS A 131 16.03 -0.62 -44.63
C LYS A 131 15.54 -0.25 -43.23
N LYS A 132 16.43 0.32 -42.40
CA LYS A 132 16.10 0.72 -41.01
C LYS A 132 15.01 1.80 -41.00
N ARG A 133 15.04 2.76 -41.94
CA ARG A 133 13.96 3.76 -42.09
C ARG A 133 12.62 3.12 -42.45
N LYS A 134 12.60 2.18 -43.40
CA LYS A 134 11.37 1.47 -43.80
C LYS A 134 10.77 0.72 -42.62
N TYR A 135 11.60 0.01 -41.85
CA TYR A 135 11.17 -0.68 -40.63
C TYR A 135 10.53 0.27 -39.61
N PHE A 136 11.13 1.45 -39.36
CA PHE A 136 10.55 2.44 -38.45
C PHE A 136 9.18 2.95 -38.94
N MET A 137 9.06 3.27 -40.22
CA MET A 137 7.80 3.73 -40.82
C MET A 137 6.70 2.67 -40.72
N ASP A 138 7.03 1.40 -40.98
CA ASP A 138 6.08 0.29 -40.89
C ASP A 138 5.68 0.00 -39.43
N THR A 139 6.62 0.10 -38.48
CA THR A 139 6.34 -0.06 -37.05
C THR A 139 5.41 1.05 -36.53
N GLN A 140 5.64 2.29 -36.93
CA GLN A 140 4.81 3.43 -36.55
C GLN A 140 3.40 3.30 -37.14
N ARG A 141 3.28 2.80 -38.38
CA ARG A 141 2.00 2.49 -39.02
C ARG A 141 1.22 1.43 -38.24
N VAL A 142 1.84 0.29 -37.92
CA VAL A 142 1.21 -0.79 -37.14
C VAL A 142 0.77 -0.30 -35.75
N PHE A 143 1.58 0.54 -35.10
CA PHE A 143 1.23 1.13 -33.81
C PHE A 143 -0.01 2.05 -33.91
N LEU A 144 -0.07 2.90 -34.94
CA LEU A 144 -1.22 3.76 -35.19
C LEU A 144 -2.47 2.96 -35.58
N GLU A 145 -2.31 1.86 -36.32
CA GLU A 145 -3.39 0.92 -36.64
C GLU A 145 -3.93 0.24 -35.38
N GLN A 146 -3.09 -0.19 -34.43
CA GLN A 146 -3.52 -0.75 -33.14
C GLN A 146 -4.24 0.25 -32.23
N ILE A 147 -3.86 1.53 -32.29
CA ILE A 147 -4.55 2.59 -31.54
C ILE A 147 -5.89 2.94 -32.21
N ASN A 148 -5.93 2.91 -33.54
CA ASN A 148 -7.12 3.21 -34.33
C ASN A 148 -8.02 1.99 -34.60
N GLU A 149 -7.61 0.79 -34.17
CA GLU A 149 -8.45 -0.39 -34.05
C GLU A 149 -9.58 -0.07 -33.06
N LYS A 150 -10.67 0.50 -33.60
CA LYS A 150 -11.93 0.64 -32.89
C LYS A 150 -12.27 -0.75 -32.32
N PRO A 151 -12.67 -0.84 -31.03
CA PRO A 151 -12.91 -2.11 -30.39
C PRO A 151 -13.86 -2.93 -31.27
N THR A 152 -13.35 -4.02 -31.80
CA THR A 152 -14.09 -4.93 -32.65
C THR A 152 -15.33 -5.38 -31.89
N THR A 153 -16.48 -5.12 -32.50
CA THR A 153 -17.85 -5.52 -32.13
C THR A 153 -18.65 -4.57 -31.22
N LYS A 154 -19.37 -3.63 -31.85
CA LYS A 154 -20.56 -2.94 -31.31
C LYS A 154 -21.46 -3.80 -30.38
N PRO A 155 -21.69 -5.12 -30.61
CA PRO A 155 -22.49 -5.94 -29.69
C PRO A 155 -21.85 -6.17 -28.30
N VAL A 156 -20.52 -6.27 -28.17
CA VAL A 156 -19.87 -6.44 -26.87
C VAL A 156 -20.04 -5.19 -26.01
N LEU A 157 -19.86 -4.00 -26.59
CA LEU A 157 -20.11 -2.73 -25.91
C LEU A 157 -21.58 -2.60 -25.48
N LYS A 158 -22.53 -2.98 -26.33
CA LYS A 158 -23.96 -3.00 -25.99
C LYS A 158 -24.27 -3.94 -24.81
N ASN A 159 -23.64 -5.12 -24.76
CA ASN A 159 -23.82 -6.06 -23.65
C ASN A 159 -23.23 -5.51 -22.34
N VAL A 160 -22.03 -4.92 -22.38
CA VAL A 160 -21.41 -4.29 -21.20
C VAL A 160 -22.29 -3.16 -20.67
N LEU A 161 -22.83 -2.30 -21.55
CA LEU A 161 -23.74 -1.22 -21.16
C LEU A 161 -25.04 -1.76 -20.54
N ARG A 162 -25.60 -2.86 -21.07
CA ARG A 162 -26.78 -3.53 -20.48
C ARG A 162 -26.49 -4.11 -19.10
N ILE A 163 -25.34 -4.75 -18.93
CA ILE A 163 -24.92 -5.31 -17.63
C ILE A 163 -24.74 -4.18 -16.62
N ASN A 164 -24.06 -3.09 -16.98
CA ASN A 164 -23.87 -1.94 -16.10
C ASN A 164 -25.20 -1.28 -15.71
N LYS A 165 -26.16 -1.17 -16.64
CA LYS A 165 -27.52 -0.71 -16.31
C LYS A 165 -28.20 -1.63 -15.27
N ARG A 166 -28.13 -2.95 -15.46
CA ARG A 166 -28.69 -3.93 -14.50
C ARG A 166 -28.02 -3.84 -13.12
N LEU A 167 -26.70 -3.69 -13.10
CA LEU A 167 -25.94 -3.54 -11.86
C LEU A 167 -26.31 -2.25 -11.14
N ASN A 168 -26.44 -1.13 -11.87
CA ASN A 168 -26.87 0.14 -11.28
C ASN A 168 -28.28 0.05 -10.68
N ILE A 169 -29.24 -0.57 -11.37
CA ILE A 169 -30.58 -0.83 -10.83
C ILE A 169 -30.53 -1.71 -9.58
N LYS A 170 -29.64 -2.72 -9.56
CA LYS A 170 -29.46 -3.57 -8.38
C LYS A 170 -28.87 -2.77 -7.20
N VAL A 171 -27.90 -1.90 -7.46
CA VAL A 171 -27.29 -1.03 -6.45
C VAL A 171 -28.33 -0.06 -5.88
N THR A 172 -29.13 0.60 -6.72
CA THR A 172 -30.19 1.50 -6.25
C THR A 172 -31.23 0.78 -5.42
N ASN A 173 -31.64 -0.44 -5.82
CA ASN A 173 -32.58 -1.25 -5.06
C ASN A 173 -32.01 -1.70 -3.71
N LEU A 174 -30.72 -2.07 -3.67
CA LEU A 174 -30.06 -2.42 -2.41
C LEU A 174 -29.90 -1.20 -1.50
N GLN A 175 -29.57 -0.04 -2.05
CA GLN A 175 -29.52 1.22 -1.29
C GLN A 175 -30.89 1.59 -0.72
N ALA A 176 -31.96 1.43 -1.50
CA ALA A 176 -33.34 1.65 -1.05
C ALA A 176 -33.74 0.68 0.07
N LYS A 177 -33.41 -0.62 -0.07
CA LYS A 177 -33.65 -1.63 0.98
C LYS A 177 -32.88 -1.31 2.27
N VAL A 178 -31.60 -0.94 2.16
CA VAL A 178 -30.80 -0.52 3.31
C VAL A 178 -31.37 0.76 3.94
N GLY A 179 -31.86 1.69 3.13
CA GLY A 179 -32.56 2.89 3.61
C GLY A 179 -33.81 2.54 4.41
N LEU A 180 -34.66 1.67 3.86
CA LEU A 180 -35.87 1.18 4.53
C LEU A 180 -35.53 0.48 5.86
N LEU A 181 -34.55 -0.42 5.87
CA LEU A 181 -34.11 -1.12 7.08
C LEU A 181 -33.55 -0.15 8.12
N LYS A 182 -32.77 0.86 7.71
CA LYS A 182 -32.28 1.91 8.62
C LYS A 182 -33.42 2.73 9.21
N GLN A 183 -34.45 3.03 8.41
CA GLN A 183 -35.64 3.73 8.87
C GLN A 183 -36.43 2.86 9.85
N GLN A 184 -36.67 1.59 9.53
CA GLN A 184 -37.29 0.62 10.44
C GLN A 184 -36.50 0.46 11.74
N CYS A 185 -35.16 0.47 11.71
CA CYS A 185 -34.32 0.42 12.90
C CYS A 185 -34.28 1.75 13.69
N ALA A 186 -34.51 2.89 13.04
CA ALA A 186 -34.64 4.18 13.70
C ALA A 186 -36.02 4.35 14.37
N GLU A 187 -37.05 3.79 13.75
CA GLU A 187 -38.43 3.74 14.24
C GLU A 187 -38.63 2.65 15.31
N ALA A 188 -37.88 1.53 15.22
CA ALA A 188 -37.80 0.50 16.24
C ALA A 188 -37.34 1.13 17.56
N SER A 189 -38.33 1.28 18.43
CA SER A 189 -38.37 2.36 19.41
C SER A 189 -37.38 2.13 20.54
N ALA A 190 -36.79 3.21 21.05
CA ALA A 190 -36.08 3.18 22.33
C ALA A 190 -36.93 2.58 23.47
N LYS A 191 -38.26 2.60 23.34
CA LYS A 191 -39.20 2.01 24.31
C LYS A 191 -39.12 0.50 24.37
N SER A 192 -39.01 -0.18 23.22
CA SER A 192 -38.85 -1.64 23.17
C SER A 192 -37.55 -2.10 23.82
N ILE A 193 -36.50 -1.27 23.76
CA ILE A 193 -35.23 -1.54 24.46
C ILE A 193 -35.39 -1.36 25.96
N GLU A 194 -36.02 -0.27 26.41
CA GLU A 194 -36.24 -0.04 27.84
C GLU A 194 -37.17 -1.09 28.46
N GLU A 195 -38.23 -1.52 27.75
CA GLU A 195 -39.12 -2.61 28.17
C GLU A 195 -38.36 -3.93 28.38
N ALA A 196 -37.43 -4.27 27.47
CA ALA A 196 -36.59 -5.45 27.59
C ALA A 196 -35.52 -5.34 28.70
N ILE A 197 -35.13 -4.12 29.08
CA ILE A 197 -34.10 -3.87 30.10
C ILE A 197 -34.66 -3.95 31.52
N ILE A 198 -35.97 -3.74 31.72
CA ILE A 198 -36.60 -3.72 33.05
C ILE A 198 -36.38 -5.02 33.83
N GLU A 199 -36.33 -6.17 33.16
CA GLU A 199 -36.12 -7.48 33.81
C GLU A 199 -34.69 -7.65 34.36
N MET A 200 -33.73 -6.82 33.93
CA MET A 200 -32.33 -6.94 34.32
C MET A 200 -32.00 -6.15 35.60
N PRO A 201 -30.98 -6.55 36.38
CA PRO A 201 -30.47 -5.76 37.50
C PRO A 201 -29.99 -4.37 37.04
N GLU A 202 -30.23 -3.33 37.86
CA GLU A 202 -29.96 -1.92 37.55
C GLU A 202 -28.54 -1.67 36.98
N ASN A 203 -27.54 -2.33 37.56
CA ASN A 203 -26.14 -2.23 37.12
C ASN A 203 -25.93 -2.76 35.68
N GLN A 204 -26.63 -3.83 35.32
CA GLN A 204 -26.58 -4.39 33.97
C GLN A 204 -27.40 -3.53 33.00
N GLN A 205 -28.50 -2.94 33.46
CA GLN A 205 -29.30 -2.01 32.65
C GLN A 205 -28.44 -0.84 32.16
N GLU A 206 -27.65 -0.22 33.06
CA GLU A 206 -26.76 0.88 32.68
C GLU A 206 -25.66 0.46 31.71
N ALA A 207 -25.09 -0.73 31.87
CA ALA A 207 -24.11 -1.29 30.94
C ALA A 207 -24.70 -1.42 29.52
N VAL A 208 -25.93 -1.94 29.43
CA VAL A 208 -26.64 -2.13 28.17
C VAL A 208 -26.99 -0.78 27.54
N ARG A 209 -27.53 0.17 28.33
CA ARG A 209 -27.81 1.55 27.87
C ARG A 209 -26.55 2.22 27.32
N ALA A 210 -25.41 2.07 27.98
CA ALA A 210 -24.13 2.60 27.52
C ALA A 210 -23.68 1.97 26.19
N CYS A 211 -23.89 0.66 26.02
CA CYS A 211 -23.58 -0.06 24.77
C CYS A 211 -24.42 0.45 23.59
N PHE A 212 -25.73 0.58 23.78
CA PHE A 212 -26.62 1.13 22.74
C PHE A 212 -26.32 2.61 22.45
N ALA A 213 -26.03 3.41 23.47
CA ALA A 213 -25.65 4.82 23.30
C ALA A 213 -24.36 5.00 22.51
N ALA A 214 -23.38 4.11 22.70
CA ALA A 214 -22.15 4.10 21.90
C ALA A 214 -22.40 3.61 20.47
N ALA A 215 -23.21 2.55 20.30
CA ALA A 215 -23.50 1.98 18.99
C ALA A 215 -24.26 2.96 18.06
N LYS A 216 -25.09 3.85 18.64
CA LYS A 216 -25.79 4.90 17.88
C LYS A 216 -24.84 5.97 17.31
N LYS A 217 -23.61 6.09 17.80
CA LYS A 217 -22.67 7.13 17.37
C LYS A 217 -21.77 6.64 16.25
N HIS A 218 -21.52 7.52 15.28
CA HIS A 218 -20.56 7.28 14.20
C HIS A 218 -19.10 7.28 14.70
N ASN A 219 -18.82 8.01 15.78
CA ASN A 219 -17.48 8.10 16.37
C ASN A 219 -17.44 7.38 17.71
N VAL A 220 -16.41 6.55 17.91
CA VAL A 220 -16.15 5.80 19.14
C VAL A 220 -15.75 6.74 20.30
N LYS A 221 -15.28 7.96 19.99
CA LYS A 221 -14.87 8.96 20.98
C LYS A 221 -16.06 9.81 21.46
N GLY A 222 -15.97 10.29 22.71
CA GLY A 222 -16.96 11.22 23.27
C GLY A 222 -18.22 10.54 23.82
N ASN A 223 -18.10 9.32 24.35
CA ASN A 223 -19.17 8.69 25.10
C ASN A 223 -19.43 9.41 26.42
N ARG A 224 -20.70 9.70 26.68
CA ARG A 224 -21.17 10.27 27.94
C ARG A 224 -21.68 9.11 28.78
N TYR A 225 -21.23 9.05 30.02
CA TYR A 225 -21.57 7.99 30.96
C TYR A 225 -22.37 8.57 32.11
N THR A 226 -23.33 7.79 32.63
CA THR A 226 -24.02 8.12 33.87
C THR A 226 -23.04 8.02 35.04
N ILE A 227 -23.32 8.76 36.12
CA ILE A 227 -22.46 8.75 37.31
C ILE A 227 -22.44 7.35 37.93
N ASN A 228 -23.58 6.66 37.96
CA ASN A 228 -23.69 5.31 38.51
C ASN A 228 -22.86 4.29 37.71
N TRP A 229 -22.87 4.37 36.37
CA TRP A 229 -22.01 3.53 35.54
C TRP A 229 -20.52 3.80 35.75
N ILE A 230 -20.14 5.06 36.01
CA ILE A 230 -18.76 5.41 36.37
C ILE A 230 -18.37 4.77 37.71
N TYR A 231 -19.25 4.74 38.71
CA TYR A 231 -19.00 4.06 39.97
C TYR A 231 -18.76 2.56 39.78
N GLU A 232 -19.60 1.88 38.99
CA GLU A 232 -19.38 0.47 38.67
C GLU A 232 -18.05 0.23 37.93
N CYS A 233 -17.71 1.11 36.98
CA CYS A 233 -16.42 1.07 36.29
C CYS A 233 -15.24 1.24 37.27
N LEU A 234 -15.37 2.12 38.27
CA LEU A 234 -14.37 2.31 39.32
C LEU A 234 -14.24 1.06 40.19
N LEU A 235 -15.36 0.45 40.61
CA LEU A 235 -15.36 -0.79 41.39
C LEU A 235 -14.67 -1.94 40.66
N ILE A 236 -14.95 -2.11 39.37
CA ILE A 236 -14.26 -3.12 38.54
C ILE A 236 -12.76 -2.86 38.51
N ARG A 237 -12.34 -1.61 38.33
CA ARG A 237 -10.92 -1.23 38.29
C ARG A 237 -10.22 -1.43 39.65
N ILE A 238 -10.90 -1.14 40.76
CA ILE A 238 -10.40 -1.37 42.12
C ILE A 238 -10.19 -2.87 42.34
N LYS A 239 -11.15 -3.71 41.93
CA LYS A 239 -11.04 -5.17 42.03
C LYS A 239 -9.91 -5.72 41.17
N SER A 240 -9.80 -5.29 39.92
CA SER A 240 -8.67 -5.66 39.06
C SER A 240 -8.47 -4.69 37.90
N LYS A 241 -7.31 -4.03 37.89
CA LYS A 241 -6.87 -3.17 36.78
C LYS A 241 -6.76 -3.95 35.46
N LYS A 242 -6.23 -5.18 35.51
CA LYS A 242 -6.03 -6.03 34.33
C LYS A 242 -7.35 -6.43 33.67
N VAL A 243 -8.36 -6.80 34.47
CA VAL A 243 -9.68 -7.15 33.94
C VAL A 243 -10.33 -5.94 33.28
N TYR A 244 -10.25 -4.78 33.93
CA TYR A 244 -10.77 -3.54 33.35
C TYR A 244 -10.15 -3.21 31.99
N GLU A 245 -8.82 -3.31 31.88
CA GLU A 245 -8.09 -3.06 30.62
C GLU A 245 -8.38 -4.12 29.56
N HIS A 246 -8.56 -5.38 29.94
CA HIS A 246 -8.96 -6.45 29.03
C HIS A 246 -10.34 -6.19 28.44
N LEU A 247 -11.34 -5.94 29.29
CA LEU A 247 -12.73 -5.68 28.86
C LEU A 247 -12.80 -4.46 27.93
N ARG A 248 -12.02 -3.42 28.23
CA ARG A 248 -11.98 -2.19 27.43
C ARG A 248 -11.23 -2.38 26.10
N SER A 249 -10.03 -2.95 26.12
CA SER A 249 -9.20 -3.10 24.90
C SER A 249 -9.84 -4.03 23.87
N LYS A 250 -10.59 -5.03 24.33
CA LYS A 250 -11.37 -5.92 23.47
C LYS A 250 -12.73 -5.37 23.06
N ASN A 251 -13.10 -4.16 23.52
CA ASN A 251 -14.40 -3.53 23.29
C ASN A 251 -15.59 -4.45 23.66
N ILE A 252 -15.42 -5.27 24.71
CA ILE A 252 -16.49 -6.15 25.21
C ILE A 252 -17.59 -5.32 25.86
N LEU A 253 -17.20 -4.30 26.62
CA LEU A 253 -18.09 -3.32 27.22
C LEU A 253 -17.66 -1.91 26.86
N THR A 254 -18.62 -0.99 26.88
CA THR A 254 -18.38 0.43 26.66
C THR A 254 -17.81 1.10 27.92
N LEU A 255 -16.53 0.83 28.20
CA LEU A 255 -15.85 1.34 29.37
C LEU A 255 -15.16 2.69 29.09
N PRO A 256 -15.20 3.64 30.04
CA PRO A 256 -14.50 4.92 29.92
C PRO A 256 -12.98 4.73 29.87
N CYS A 257 -12.25 5.77 29.45
CA CYS A 257 -10.80 5.71 29.57
C CYS A 257 -10.31 5.90 31.00
N VAL A 258 -9.08 5.46 31.27
CA VAL A 258 -8.44 5.63 32.58
C VAL A 258 -8.38 7.11 32.94
N ASP A 259 -8.06 7.98 31.98
CA ASP A 259 -8.04 9.43 32.20
C ASP A 259 -9.43 9.98 32.55
N THR A 260 -10.49 9.43 31.94
CA THR A 260 -11.86 9.79 32.31
C THR A 260 -12.14 9.37 33.74
N LEU A 261 -11.82 8.13 34.14
CA LEU A 261 -11.98 7.70 35.53
C LEU A 261 -11.19 8.57 36.50
N GLN A 262 -9.95 8.92 36.15
CA GLN A 262 -9.11 9.79 36.97
C GLN A 262 -9.69 11.18 37.10
N LYS A 263 -10.29 11.76 36.06
CA LYS A 263 -11.03 13.03 36.14
C LYS A 263 -12.21 12.95 37.10
N TYR A 264 -12.90 11.82 37.19
CA TYR A 264 -13.98 11.64 38.18
C TYR A 264 -13.42 11.47 39.60
N ILE A 265 -12.30 10.75 39.77
CA ILE A 265 -11.61 10.63 41.07
C ILE A 265 -11.10 12.00 41.53
N GLN A 266 -10.51 12.80 40.64
CA GLN A 266 -10.00 14.14 40.96
C GLN A 266 -11.07 15.11 41.44
N LYS A 267 -12.34 14.89 41.06
CA LYS A 267 -13.47 15.67 41.61
C LYS A 267 -13.77 15.33 43.06
N MET A 268 -13.39 14.14 43.52
CA MET A 268 -13.46 13.78 44.92
C MET A 268 -12.23 14.39 45.60
N SER A 269 -12.42 15.55 46.24
CA SER A 269 -11.33 16.22 46.95
C SER A 269 -10.83 15.34 48.10
N SER A 270 -9.59 14.88 48.02
CA SER A 270 -8.89 14.37 49.20
C SER A 270 -8.41 15.58 50.01
N GLN A 271 -8.89 15.69 51.24
CA GLN A 271 -8.45 16.70 52.19
C GLN A 271 -7.80 15.99 53.38
N TYR A 272 -6.77 16.63 53.93
CA TYR A 272 -6.18 16.22 55.20
C TYR A 272 -7.16 16.52 56.33
N GLY A 273 -7.18 15.64 57.33
CA GLY A 273 -8.12 15.74 58.46
C GLY A 273 -9.49 15.16 58.16
N PHE A 274 -10.52 15.70 58.80
CA PHE A 274 -11.86 15.15 58.77
C PHE A 274 -12.63 15.55 57.50
N GLN A 275 -13.11 14.55 56.76
CA GLN A 275 -13.94 14.76 55.58
C GLN A 275 -15.41 14.91 55.97
N GLN A 276 -15.89 16.15 56.07
CA GLN A 276 -17.28 16.44 56.48
C GLN A 276 -18.32 15.71 55.62
N ALA A 277 -18.11 15.65 54.30
CA ALA A 277 -19.02 14.97 53.37
C ALA A 277 -19.18 13.47 53.71
N THR A 278 -18.11 12.81 54.15
CA THR A 278 -18.15 11.40 54.58
C THR A 278 -18.98 11.26 55.86
N PHE A 279 -18.81 12.16 56.83
CA PHE A 279 -19.63 12.17 58.04
C PHE A 279 -21.10 12.48 57.76
N ASP A 280 -21.42 13.35 56.80
CA ASP A 280 -22.80 13.63 56.42
C ASP A 280 -23.48 12.40 55.80
N ILE A 281 -22.75 11.64 54.99
CA ILE A 281 -23.22 10.36 54.43
C ILE A 281 -23.39 9.31 55.55
N LEU A 282 -22.41 9.20 56.45
CA LEU A 282 -22.49 8.29 57.60
C LEU A 282 -23.66 8.65 58.51
N LYS A 283 -23.92 9.94 58.74
CA LYS A 283 -25.06 10.44 59.51
C LYS A 283 -26.37 9.98 58.88
N LYS A 284 -26.53 10.17 57.56
CA LYS A 284 -27.70 9.69 56.82
C LYS A 284 -27.90 8.18 56.97
N LYS A 285 -26.82 7.39 56.86
CA LYS A 285 -26.86 5.94 57.06
C LYS A 285 -27.21 5.56 58.50
N SER A 286 -26.66 6.28 59.48
CA SER A 286 -26.93 6.03 60.89
C SER A 286 -28.38 6.32 61.27
N SER A 287 -29.07 7.25 60.60
CA SER A 287 -30.48 7.55 60.88
C SER A 287 -31.39 6.34 60.67
N THR A 288 -31.06 5.41 59.76
CA THR A 288 -31.86 4.21 59.48
C THR A 288 -31.44 2.99 60.32
N MET A 289 -30.33 3.09 61.06
CA MET A 289 -29.81 1.99 61.89
C MET A 289 -30.42 2.00 63.28
N LYS A 290 -30.47 0.81 63.90
CA LYS A 290 -30.95 0.69 65.28
C LYS A 290 -29.93 1.25 66.28
N PRO A 291 -30.34 1.67 67.48
CA PRO A 291 -29.43 2.24 68.48
C PRO A 291 -28.28 1.31 68.87
N GLU A 292 -28.49 -0.01 68.85
CA GLU A 292 -27.44 -0.98 69.18
C GLU A 292 -26.35 -1.03 68.11
N GLU A 293 -26.74 -0.88 66.84
CA GLU A 293 -25.85 -0.91 65.67
C GLU A 293 -25.04 0.38 65.49
N LYS A 294 -25.41 1.47 66.20
CA LYS A 294 -24.68 2.76 66.18
C LYS A 294 -23.45 2.75 67.06
N ARG A 295 -23.32 1.80 67.97
CA ARG A 295 -22.17 1.69 68.87
C ARG A 295 -20.98 1.13 68.08
N GLY A 296 -19.86 1.82 68.15
CA GLY A 296 -18.62 1.40 67.48
C GLY A 296 -17.39 1.89 68.24
N THR A 297 -16.25 1.29 67.92
CA THR A 297 -14.95 1.65 68.49
C THR A 297 -14.11 2.33 67.40
N LEU A 298 -13.49 3.46 67.74
CA LEU A 298 -12.53 4.12 66.87
C LEU A 298 -11.13 3.56 67.19
N LEU A 299 -10.54 2.86 66.23
CA LEU A 299 -9.17 2.37 66.31
C LEU A 299 -8.30 3.22 65.39
N LEU A 300 -7.19 3.70 65.92
CA LEU A 300 -6.23 4.54 65.22
C LEU A 300 -4.86 3.87 65.33
N ASP A 301 -4.16 3.79 64.21
CA ASP A 301 -2.80 3.28 64.12
C ASP A 301 -2.04 4.09 63.06
N GLU A 302 -0.73 4.20 63.22
CA GLU A 302 0.14 4.97 62.33
C GLU A 302 0.85 4.04 61.34
N MET A 303 0.83 4.38 60.06
CA MET A 303 1.53 3.64 59.02
C MET A 303 2.78 4.39 58.58
N LYS A 304 3.95 3.75 58.67
CA LYS A 304 5.20 4.31 58.13
C LYS A 304 5.14 4.32 56.60
N LEU A 305 5.30 5.51 56.01
CA LEU A 305 5.41 5.71 54.56
C LEU A 305 6.87 5.94 54.17
N SER A 306 7.19 5.76 52.89
CA SER A 306 8.51 6.10 52.34
C SER A 306 8.69 7.62 52.27
N GLU A 307 9.82 8.12 52.78
CA GLU A 307 10.19 9.53 52.71
C GLU A 307 10.68 9.87 51.29
N SER A 308 9.81 10.43 50.47
CA SER A 308 10.13 10.91 49.12
C SER A 308 9.31 12.15 48.78
N VAL A 309 9.88 13.06 47.99
CA VAL A 309 9.13 14.23 47.48
C VAL A 309 8.14 13.75 46.42
N SER A 310 6.85 13.91 46.69
CA SER A 310 5.77 13.66 45.73
C SER A 310 5.71 14.82 44.72
N SER A 311 6.27 14.63 43.54
CA SER A 311 6.19 15.55 42.39
C SER A 311 4.95 15.31 41.54
#